data_AF-A0A6P8WFZ8-F1
#
_entry.id   AF-A0A6P8WFZ8-F1
#
_cell.length_a   1.000
_cell.length_b   1.000
_cell.length_c   1.000
_cell.angle_alpha   90.00
_cell.angle_beta   90.00
_cell.angle_gamma   90.00
#
_symmetry.space_group_name_H-M   'P 1'
#
loop_
_entity.id
_entity.type
_entity.pdbx_description
1 polymer ?
#
loop_
_entity_poly.entity_id
_entity_poly.type
_entity_poly.pdbx_seq_one_letter_code
_entity_poly.pdbx_strand_id
1 'polypeptide(L)' 'GLVRDICVHGLGLAINRAINIALQLQASSQGVLQLAANTSTVELVDDLEPEDPDEAGEHLTRTRNNSAIHIKVFYPDPQ' A
#
# COMPACT_ATOMS: atom_id res chain seq x y z
N GLY A 1 9.65 22.85 -2.96
CA GLY A 1 9.91 22.50 -1.55
C GLY A 1 10.49 21.11 -1.52
N LEU A 2 11.58 20.88 -0.78
CA LEU A 2 12.15 19.54 -0.63
C LEU A 2 11.17 18.67 0.15
N VAL A 3 10.80 17.53 -0.42
CA VAL A 3 9.99 16.51 0.27
C VAL A 3 10.83 15.96 1.43
N ARG A 4 10.36 16.08 2.67
CA ARG A 4 11.10 15.64 3.88
C ARG A 4 10.82 14.18 4.28
N ASP A 5 9.78 13.59 3.68
CA ASP A 5 9.32 12.25 3.99
C ASP A 5 8.59 11.62 2.80
N ILE A 6 8.65 10.30 2.69
CA ILE A 6 7.89 9.52 1.72
C ILE A 6 7.02 8.49 2.44
N CYS A 7 5.94 8.06 1.80
CA CYS A 7 5.11 6.97 2.32
C CYS A 7 5.15 5.79 1.35
N VAL A 8 5.50 4.61 1.87
CA VAL A 8 5.45 3.35 1.14
C VAL A 8 4.14 2.65 1.47
N HIS A 9 3.32 2.42 0.44
CA HIS A 9 2.04 1.72 0.58
C HIS A 9 2.16 0.29 0.09
N GLY A 10 1.61 -0.66 0.85
CA GLY A 10 1.48 -2.06 0.46
C GLY A 10 0.06 -2.54 0.69
N LEU A 11 -0.57 -3.12 -0.34
CA LEU A 11 -1.92 -3.66 -0.29
C LEU A 11 -1.87 -5.19 -0.45
N GLY A 12 -2.51 -5.92 0.45
CA GLY A 12 -2.58 -7.39 0.41
C GLY A 12 -1.21 -8.05 0.27
N LEU A 13 -1.01 -8.81 -0.81
CA LEU A 13 0.25 -9.54 -1.08
C LEU A 13 1.48 -8.62 -1.18
N ALA A 14 1.31 -7.33 -1.49
CA ALA A 14 2.41 -6.37 -1.59
C ALA A 14 2.93 -5.87 -0.22
N ILE A 15 2.25 -6.18 0.89
CA ILE A 15 2.64 -5.72 2.23
C ILE A 15 4.08 -6.12 2.58
N ASN A 16 4.46 -7.37 2.36
CA ASN A 16 5.82 -7.85 2.64
C ASN A 16 6.87 -7.11 1.80
N ARG A 17 6.53 -6.77 0.56
CA ARG A 17 7.43 -6.01 -0.32
C ARG A 17 7.58 -4.56 0.16
N ALA A 18 6.49 -3.91 0.57
CA ALA A 18 6.53 -2.56 1.14
C ALA A 18 7.38 -2.50 2.41
N ILE A 19 7.21 -3.47 3.32
CA ILE A 19 8.03 -3.60 4.54
C ILE A 19 9.51 -3.76 4.17
N ASN A 20 9.81 -4.67 3.25
CA ASN A 20 11.18 -4.94 2.84
C ASN A 20 11.86 -3.70 2.23
N ILE A 21 11.16 -2.95 1.38
CA ILE A 21 11.65 -1.68 0.82
C ILE A 21 11.95 -0.67 1.93
N ALA A 22 11.02 -0.47 2.87
CA ALA A 22 11.21 0.49 3.96
C ALA A 22 12.40 0.13 4.86
N LEU A 23 12.57 -1.15 5.20
CA LEU A 23 13.71 -1.63 5.96
C LEU A 23 15.04 -1.44 5.22
N GLN A 24 15.07 -1.70 3.92
CA GLN A 24 16.27 -1.46 3.11
C GLN A 24 16.62 0.02 3.01
N LEU A 25 15.65 0.92 2.94
CA LEU A 25 15.89 2.37 2.98
C LEU A 25 16.51 2.79 4.31
N GLN A 26 15.96 2.32 5.43
CA GLN A 26 16.52 2.59 6.75
C GLN A 26 17.96 2.06 6.87
N ALA A 27 18.22 0.82 6.45
CA ALA A 27 19.55 0.22 6.47
C ALA A 27 20.55 0.98 5.57
N SER A 28 20.14 1.35 4.35
CA SER A 28 20.99 2.07 3.39
C SER A 28 21.33 3.49 3.86
N SER A 29 20.44 4.10 4.66
CA SER A 29 20.69 5.39 5.31
C SER A 29 21.56 5.30 6.57
N GLN A 30 22.11 4.12 6.89
CA GLN A 30 22.85 3.88 8.13
C GLN A 30 22.03 4.21 9.40
N GLY A 31 20.71 4.02 9.33
CA GLY A 31 19.78 4.31 10.43
C GLY A 31 19.38 5.77 10.59
N VAL A 32 19.81 6.68 9.70
CA VAL A 32 19.41 8.09 9.73
C VAL A 32 17.91 8.26 9.47
N LEU A 33 17.33 7.46 8.57
CA LEU A 33 15.89 7.46 8.33
C LEU A 33 15.14 6.67 9.41
N GLN A 34 14.03 7.23 9.87
CA GLN A 34 13.08 6.56 10.76
C GLN A 34 11.84 6.10 10.02
N LEU A 35 11.21 5.06 10.56
CA LEU A 35 10.03 4.41 10.00
C LEU A 35 8.86 4.51 10.99
N ALA A 36 7.68 4.89 10.50
CA ALA A 36 6.42 4.79 11.25
C ALA A 36 5.37 4.06 10.40
N ALA A 37 4.83 2.96 10.91
CA ALA A 37 3.90 2.11 10.18
C ALA A 37 2.48 2.17 10.77
N ASN A 38 1.49 2.31 9.90
CA ASN A 38 0.07 2.18 10.22
C ASN A 38 -0.58 1.14 9.32
N THR A 39 -1.64 0.50 9.82
CA THR A 39 -2.45 -0.45 9.06
C THR A 39 -3.84 0.13 8.82
N SER A 40 -4.46 -0.30 7.73
CA SER A 40 -5.86 0.00 7.43
C SER A 40 -6.51 -1.15 6.66
N THR A 41 -7.83 -1.09 6.52
CA THR A 41 -8.60 -1.93 5.61
C THR A 41 -9.01 -1.07 4.42
N VAL A 42 -8.73 -1.54 3.21
CA VAL A 42 -9.09 -0.88 1.96
C VAL A 42 -10.16 -1.73 1.26
N GLU A 43 -11.29 -1.11 1.00
CA GLU A 43 -12.36 -1.68 0.20
C GLU A 43 -12.00 -1.55 -1.30
N LEU A 44 -12.11 -2.66 -2.02
CA LEU A 44 -11.86 -2.75 -3.46
C LEU A 44 -13.14 -3.21 -4.14
N VAL A 45 -13.45 -2.56 -5.26
CA VAL A 45 -14.56 -2.94 -6.13
C VAL A 45 -13.93 -3.47 -7.42
N ASP A 46 -14.18 -4.73 -7.71
CA ASP A 46 -13.79 -5.38 -8.96
C ASP A 46 -15.03 -5.46 -9.87
N ASP A 47 -14.89 -5.07 -11.13
CA ASP A 47 -15.91 -5.32 -12.15
C ASP A 47 -15.80 -6.78 -12.62
N LEU A 48 -16.95 -7.44 -12.76
CA LEU A 48 -17.05 -8.81 -13.25
C LEU A 48 -17.75 -8.82 -14.60
N GLU A 49 -17.13 -9.51 -15.56
CA GLU A 49 -17.75 -9.81 -16.85
C GLU A 49 -18.66 -11.04 -16.71
N PRO A 50 -19.79 -11.09 -17.45
CA PRO A 50 -20.67 -12.26 -17.47
C PRO A 50 -19.93 -13.47 -18.06
N GLU A 51 -20.28 -14.67 -17.58
CA GLU A 51 -19.67 -15.92 -18.05
C GLU A 51 -20.07 -16.26 -19.49
N ASP A 52 -21.28 -15.87 -19.91
CA ASP A 52 -21.77 -16.00 -21.28
C ASP A 52 -21.80 -14.62 -21.96
N PRO A 53 -21.02 -14.40 -23.04
CA PRO A 53 -20.97 -13.13 -23.74
C PRO A 53 -22.28 -12.77 -24.48
N ASP A 54 -23.16 -13.75 -24.72
CA ASP A 54 -24.48 -13.52 -25.33
C ASP A 54 -25.57 -13.26 -24.27
N GLU A 55 -25.26 -13.44 -22.97
CA GLU A 55 -26.14 -13.03 -21.88
C GLU A 55 -26.08 -11.51 -21.74
N ALA A 56 -27.21 -10.85 -21.99
CA ALA A 56 -27.40 -9.42 -21.73
C ALA A 56 -27.48 -9.16 -20.21
N GLY A 57 -26.42 -9.51 -19.49
CA GLY A 57 -26.32 -9.38 -18.04
C GLY A 57 -25.96 -7.95 -17.63
N GLU A 58 -26.54 -7.49 -16.52
CA GLU A 58 -26.14 -6.24 -15.88
C GLU A 58 -24.66 -6.32 -15.43
N HIS A 59 -23.93 -5.20 -15.50
CA HIS A 59 -22.56 -5.11 -15.00
C HIS A 59 -22.52 -5.55 -13.52
N LEU A 60 -21.87 -6.67 -13.24
CA LEU A 60 -21.76 -7.20 -11.88
C LEU A 60 -20.51 -6.61 -11.22
N THR A 61 -20.67 -5.98 -10.07
CA THR A 61 -19.55 -5.54 -9.24
C THR A 61 -19.38 -6.45 -8.03
N ARG A 62 -18.14 -6.75 -7.66
CA ARG A 62 -17.81 -7.46 -6.42
C ARG A 62 -16.95 -6.59 -5.53
N THR A 63 -17.40 -6.41 -4.28
CA THR A 63 -16.64 -5.73 -3.25
C THR A 63 -15.85 -6.71 -2.40
N ARG A 64 -14.58 -6.38 -2.11
CA ARG A 64 -13.72 -7.13 -1.17
C ARG A 64 -12.86 -6.20 -0.34
N ASN A 65 -12.43 -6.68 0.82
CA ASN A 65 -11.53 -5.94 1.71
C ASN A 65 -10.12 -6.51 1.65
N ASN A 66 -9.13 -5.64 1.50
CA ASN A 66 -7.72 -5.97 1.66
C ASN A 66 -7.11 -5.22 2.84
N SER A 67 -6.23 -5.88 3.58
CA SER A 67 -5.35 -5.19 4.52
C SER A 67 -4.36 -4.33 3.75
N ALA A 68 -4.04 -3.16 4.30
CA ALA A 68 -3.01 -2.28 3.80
C ALA A 68 -2.04 -1.87 4.91
N ILE A 69 -0.80 -1.58 4.51
CA ILE A 69 0.22 -0.95 5.34
C ILE A 69 0.64 0.37 4.71
N HIS A 70 0.86 1.37 5.56
CA HIS A 70 1.37 2.69 5.20
C HIS A 70 2.61 2.93 6.04
N ILE A 71 3.79 3.01 5.41
CA ILE A 71 5.07 3.19 6.11
C ILE A 71 5.62 4.56 5.76
N LYS A 72 5.54 5.50 6.70
CA LYS A 72 6.22 6.79 6.60
C LYS A 72 7.72 6.59 6.81
N VAL A 73 8.52 7.05 5.87
CA VAL A 73 9.99 7.08 5.92
C VAL A 73 10.42 8.54 5.97
N PHE A 74 11.08 8.96 7.04
CA PHE A 74 11.35 10.38 7.29
C PHE A 74 12.69 10.59 7.99
N TYR A 75 13.27 11.76 7.78
CA TYR A 75 14.36 12.24 8.63
C TYR A 75 13.78 12.71 9.97
N PRO A 76 14.32 12.28 11.11
CA PRO A 76 13.89 12.81 12.41
C PRO A 76 14.22 14.30 12.51
N ASP A 77 13.39 15.04 13.26
CA ASP A 77 13.69 16.43 13.56
C ASP A 77 15.01 16.53 14.36
N PRO A 78 15.85 17.56 14.11
CA PRO A 78 17.03 17.80 14.93
C PRO A 78 16.63 17.99 16.39
N GLN A 79 17.26 17.25 17.30
CA GLN A 79 17.17 17.48 18.75
C GLN A 79 17.97 18.70 19.18
#